data_AF-A0A4X2KF05-F1
#
_entry.id   AF-A0A4X2KF05-F1
#
_cell.length_a   1.000
_cell.length_b   1.000
_cell.length_c   1.000
_cell.angle_alpha   90.00
_cell.angle_beta   90.00
_cell.angle_gamma   90.00
#
_symmetry.space_group_name_H-M   'P 1'
#
loop_
_entity.id
_entity.type
_entity.pdbx_description
1 polymer ?
#
loop_
_entity_poly.entity_id
_entity_poly.type
_entity_poly.pdbx_seq_one_letter_code
_entity_poly.pdbx_strand_id
1 'polypeptide(L)' 'MKLMDIMLWSFHMVKVFQENSDNINCFDFSPNGETIILSSKDNSIALYDCHEGTEYWNYVVLLT' A
#
# COMPACT_ATOMS: atom_id res chain seq x y z
N MET A 1 -19.83 -10.26 -11.87
CA MET A 1 -20.56 -9.10 -11.31
C MET A 1 -20.21 -7.88 -12.16
N LYS A 2 -21.17 -7.16 -12.75
CA LYS A 2 -20.87 -5.99 -13.57
C LYS A 2 -20.85 -4.76 -12.67
N LEU A 3 -19.67 -4.17 -12.48
CA LEU A 3 -19.54 -2.93 -11.75
C LEU A 3 -20.15 -1.81 -12.60
N MET A 4 -21.07 -1.02 -12.04
CA MET A 4 -21.70 0.10 -12.73
C MET A 4 -20.90 1.38 -12.50
N ASP A 5 -20.88 2.29 -13.48
CA ASP A 5 -20.08 3.53 -13.42
C ASP A 5 -20.42 4.39 -12.20
N ILE A 6 -21.70 4.47 -11.82
CA ILE A 6 -22.15 5.21 -10.62
C ILE A 6 -21.47 4.71 -9.33
N MET A 7 -21.16 3.41 -9.27
CA MET A 7 -20.54 2.78 -8.11
C MET A 7 -19.05 3.12 -8.05
N LEU A 8 -18.37 3.19 -9.20
CA LEU A 8 -16.97 3.63 -9.28
C LEU A 8 -16.79 5.05 -8.74
N TRP A 9 -17.71 5.96 -9.07
CA TRP A 9 -17.69 7.33 -8.58
C TRP A 9 -18.01 7.47 -7.08
N SER A 10 -18.61 6.46 -6.46
CA SER A 10 -18.89 6.45 -5.01
C SER A 10 -17.69 6.05 -4.15
N PHE A 11 -16.61 5.55 -4.76
CA PHE A 11 -15.41 5.21 -4.02
C PHE A 11 -14.79 6.46 -3.39
N HIS A 12 -14.39 6.30 -2.14
CA HIS A 12 -13.70 7.31 -1.37
C HIS A 12 -12.52 6.66 -0.65
N MET A 13 -11.57 7.48 -0.27
CA MET A 13 -10.40 7.04 0.47
C MET A 13 -10.81 6.48 1.83
N VAL A 14 -10.45 5.22 2.08
CA VAL A 14 -10.83 4.50 3.31
C VAL A 14 -9.67 4.49 4.33
N LYS A 15 -8.43 4.56 3.85
CA LYS A 15 -7.22 4.49 4.66
C LYS A 15 -6.11 5.34 4.05
N VAL A 16 -5.31 5.96 4.93
CA VAL A 16 -4.05 6.64 4.59
C VAL A 16 -2.94 5.99 5.41
N PHE A 17 -1.83 5.67 4.76
CA PHE A 17 -0.62 5.18 5.41
C PHE A 17 0.40 6.32 5.46
N GLN A 18 0.86 6.69 6.66
CA GLN A 18 1.78 7.81 6.90
C GLN A 18 3.12 7.38 7.51
N GLU A 19 3.38 6.08 7.54
CA GLU A 19 4.54 5.49 8.25
C GLU A 19 5.87 5.77 7.52
N ASN A 20 5.84 5.99 6.20
CA ASN A 20 7.03 6.35 5.44
C ASN A 20 7.37 7.83 5.63
N SER A 21 8.63 8.11 5.92
CA SER A 21 9.12 9.46 6.25
C SER A 21 9.48 10.29 5.02
N ASP A 22 9.51 9.66 3.84
CA ASP A 22 9.84 10.27 2.56
C ASP A 22 8.94 9.72 1.44
N ASN A 23 9.10 10.23 0.23
CA ASN A 23 8.29 9.88 -0.93
C ASN A 23 8.39 8.39 -1.27
N ILE A 24 7.22 7.79 -1.50
CA ILE A 24 7.10 6.46 -2.08
C ILE A 24 7.53 6.54 -3.55
N ASN A 25 8.46 5.68 -3.94
CA ASN A 25 9.00 5.65 -5.30
C ASN A 25 8.42 4.49 -6.12
N CYS A 26 8.03 3.39 -5.46
CA CYS A 26 7.45 2.22 -6.12
C CYS A 26 6.45 1.51 -5.21
N PHE A 27 5.50 0.79 -5.82
CA PHE A 27 4.60 -0.12 -5.13
C PHE A 27 4.22 -1.28 -6.05
N ASP A 28 3.89 -2.43 -5.46
CA ASP A 28 3.34 -3.58 -6.19
C ASP A 28 2.36 -4.38 -5.34
N PHE A 29 1.32 -4.92 -5.98
CA PHE A 29 0.32 -5.76 -5.33
C PHE A 29 0.67 -7.23 -5.48
N SER A 30 0.32 -8.03 -4.48
CA SER A 30 0.33 -9.47 -4.64
C SER A 30 -0.65 -9.92 -5.73
N PRO A 31 -0.40 -11.05 -6.43
CA PRO A 31 -1.30 -11.54 -7.48
C PRO A 31 -2.73 -11.81 -7.02
N ASN A 32 -2.92 -12.09 -5.73
CA ASN A 32 -4.22 -12.29 -5.11
C ASN A 32 -4.84 -10.99 -4.55
N GLY A 33 -4.12 -9.87 -4.55
CA GLY A 33 -4.57 -8.55 -4.10
C GLY A 33 -4.68 -8.38 -2.59
N GLU A 34 -4.28 -9.38 -1.80
CA GLU A 34 -4.39 -9.38 -0.35
C GLU A 34 -3.31 -8.51 0.32
N THR A 35 -2.18 -8.30 -0.35
CA THR A 35 -1.09 -7.50 0.18
C THR A 35 -0.52 -6.53 -0.85
N ILE A 36 0.12 -5.48 -0.33
CA ILE A 36 0.84 -4.49 -1.12
C ILE A 36 2.21 -4.23 -0.50
N ILE A 37 3.23 -4.17 -1.34
CA ILE A 37 4.59 -3.75 -0.97
C ILE A 37 4.80 -2.31 -1.44
N LEU A 38 5.33 -1.47 -0.57
CA LEU A 38 5.73 -0.09 -0.86
C LEU A 38 7.24 0.04 -0.66
N SER A 39 7.91 0.80 -1.54
CA SER A 39 9.29 1.23 -1.31
C SER A 39 9.38 2.75 -1.26
N SER A 40 10.17 3.23 -0.30
CA SER A 40 10.32 4.65 0.01
C SER A 40 11.75 5.12 -0.27
N LYS A 41 11.90 6.42 -0.46
CA LYS A 41 13.20 7.06 -0.67
C LYS A 41 14.09 7.07 0.58
N ASP A 42 13.50 6.91 1.76
CA ASP A 42 14.20 6.75 3.04
C ASP A 42 14.82 5.35 3.23
N ASN A 43 14.88 4.53 2.17
CA ASN A 43 15.34 3.14 2.15
C ASN A 43 14.46 2.18 2.97
N SER A 44 13.22 2.56 3.29
CA SER A 44 12.25 1.64 3.88
C SER A 44 11.49 0.84 2.80
N ILE A 45 11.11 -0.37 3.18
CA ILE A 45 10.13 -1.21 2.48
C ILE A 45 9.04 -1.56 3.49
N ALA A 46 7.78 -1.31 3.13
CA ALA A 46 6.63 -1.59 3.96
C ALA A 46 5.71 -2.59 3.27
N LEU A 47 5.18 -3.56 4.04
CA LEU A 47 4.20 -4.53 3.59
C LEU A 47 2.88 -4.30 4.32
N TYR A 48 1.77 -4.20 3.58
CA TYR A 48 0.45 -3.96 4.14
C TYR A 48 -0.53 -5.08 3.80
N ASP A 49 -1.49 -5.29 4.70
CA ASP A 49 -2.72 -6.03 4.48
C ASP A 49 -3.78 -5.12 3.84
N CYS A 50 -4.31 -5.53 2.68
CA CYS A 50 -5.34 -4.79 1.96
C CYS A 50 -6.76 -5.00 2.50
N HIS A 51 -7.02 -6.08 3.23
CA HIS A 51 -8.32 -6.39 3.84
C HIS A 51 -8.55 -5.60 5.12
N GLU A 52 -7.58 -5.65 6.03
CA GLU A 52 -7.68 -4.98 7.33
C GLU A 52 -7.14 -3.54 7.29
N GLY A 53 -6.36 -3.20 6.26
CA GLY A 53 -5.72 -1.89 6.14
C GLY A 53 -4.66 -1.67 7.24
N THR A 54 -4.01 -2.75 7.65
CA THR A 54 -2.97 -2.77 8.68
C THR A 54 -1.60 -2.96 8.05
N GLU A 55 -0.57 -2.34 8.62
CA GLU A 55 0.81 -2.65 8.28
C GLU A 55 1.17 -4.01 8.88
N TYR A 56 1.75 -4.89 8.06
CA TYR A 56 2.35 -6.12 8.56
C TYR A 56 3.73 -5.83 9.15
N TRP A 57 4.61 -5.21 8.35
CA TRP A 57 5.98 -4.89 8.75
C TRP A 57 6.57 -3.72 7.96
N ASN A 58 7.36 -2.90 8.66
CA ASN A 58 8.25 -1.90 8.09
C ASN A 58 9.70 -2.38 8.25
N TYR A 59 10.42 -2.57 7.13
CA TYR A 59 11.84 -2.91 7.14
C TYR A 59 12.64 -1.77 6.54
N VAL A 60 13.57 -1.20 7.32
CA VAL A 60 14.61 -0.31 6.79
C VAL A 60 15.72 -1.18 6.20
N VAL A 61 15.86 -1.16 4.88
CA VAL A 61 16.96 -1.87 4.21
C VAL A 61 18.21 -1.02 4.39
N LEU A 62 19.03 -1.38 5.38
CA LEU A 62 20.38 -0.86 5.50
C LEU A 62 21.24 -1.52 4.43
N LEU A 63 21.50 -0.81 3.33
CA LEU A 63 22.55 -1.18 2.38
C LEU A 63 23.90 -1.00 3.08
N THR A 64 24.48 -2.07 3.62
CA THR A 64 25.88 -2.13 4.08
C THR A 64 26.82 -2.49 2.94
#